data_AF-A0A843HPP5-F1
#
_entry.id   AF-A0A843HPP5-F1
#
_cell.length_a   1.000
_cell.length_b   1.000
_cell.length_c   1.000
_cell.angle_alpha   90.00
_cell.angle_beta   90.00
_cell.angle_gamma   90.00
#
_symmetry.space_group_name_H-M   'P 1'
#
loop_
_entity.id
_entity.type
_entity.pdbx_description
1 polymer ?
#
loop_
_entity_poly.entity_id
_entity_poly.type
_entity_poly.pdbx_seq_one_letter_code
_entity_poly.pdbx_strand_id
1 'polypeptide(L)'
;MMTKREMFNAKNCGNKMEAGMEIEVKAVGTFADHDKDGNDVTASALVATDGNVYTAISATIADSLELLDEIIAEEGAVTVKVIEGTSGAGRKFKQLQIID
;
A
#
# COMPACT_ATOMS: atom_id res chain seq x y z
N MET A 1 -1.43 16.11 22.50
CA MET A 1 -2.62 16.45 21.70
C MET A 1 -2.15 16.52 20.25
N MET A 2 -2.56 15.59 19.39
CA MET A 2 -2.11 15.58 17.99
C MET A 2 -2.58 16.85 17.27
N THR A 3 -1.72 17.44 16.46
CA THR A 3 -2.04 18.63 15.66
C THR A 3 -3.08 18.30 14.59
N LYS A 4 -3.80 19.30 14.11
CA LYS A 4 -4.79 19.12 13.01
C LYS A 4 -4.15 18.54 11.74
N ARG A 5 -2.84 18.76 11.55
CA ARG A 5 -2.04 18.20 10.44
C ARG A 5 -1.73 16.73 10.66
N GLU A 6 -1.35 16.33 11.88
CA GLU A 6 -1.20 14.92 12.26
C GLU A 6 -2.55 14.18 12.23
N MET A 7 -3.66 14.83 12.60
CA MET A 7 -4.99 14.26 12.47
C MET A 7 -5.45 14.15 11.02
N PHE A 8 -5.04 15.07 10.15
CA PHE A 8 -5.28 14.97 8.71
C PHE A 8 -4.47 13.80 8.15
N ASN A 9 -3.16 13.72 8.39
CA ASN A 9 -2.33 12.60 7.95
C ASN A 9 -2.74 11.26 8.60
N ALA A 10 -3.26 11.25 9.84
CA ALA A 10 -3.78 10.03 10.48
C ALA A 10 -5.17 9.61 9.95
N LYS A 11 -5.97 10.55 9.42
CA LYS A 11 -7.25 10.27 8.74
C LYS A 11 -7.09 10.03 7.23
N ASN A 12 -6.00 10.51 6.64
CA ASN A 12 -5.67 10.43 5.22
C ASN A 12 -4.59 9.37 4.91
N CYS A 13 -3.92 8.85 5.95
CA CYS A 13 -3.30 7.53 5.93
C CYS A 13 -4.44 6.56 5.69
N GLY A 14 -4.49 6.03 4.48
CA GLY A 14 -5.40 4.97 4.13
C GLY A 14 -5.37 3.83 5.14
N ASN A 15 -6.36 2.95 5.08
CA ASN A 15 -6.37 1.75 5.90
C ASN A 15 -5.00 1.07 5.80
N LYS A 16 -4.36 0.86 6.95
CA LYS A 16 -3.03 0.26 6.99
C LYS A 16 -3.13 -1.15 6.43
N MET A 17 -2.30 -1.49 5.45
CA MET A 17 -2.25 -2.85 4.92
C MET A 17 -1.74 -3.81 5.99
N GLU A 18 -2.59 -4.73 6.44
CA GLU A 18 -2.23 -5.81 7.35
C GLU A 18 -2.16 -7.14 6.59
N ALA A 19 -1.29 -8.03 7.04
CA ALA A 19 -1.17 -9.33 6.42
C ALA A 19 -2.47 -10.13 6.57
N GLY A 20 -2.90 -10.81 5.51
CA GLY A 20 -4.17 -11.51 5.41
C GLY A 20 -5.31 -10.65 4.86
N MET A 21 -5.13 -9.34 4.66
CA MET A 21 -6.12 -8.51 3.97
C MET A 21 -6.17 -8.85 2.48
N GLU A 22 -7.39 -8.96 1.96
CA GLU A 22 -7.70 -9.11 0.55
C GLU A 22 -8.35 -7.81 0.09
N ILE A 23 -7.81 -7.21 -0.95
CA ILE A 23 -8.17 -5.89 -1.44
C ILE A 23 -8.45 -6.02 -2.93
N GLU A 24 -9.67 -5.69 -3.34
CA GLU A 24 -10.02 -5.58 -4.76
C GLU A 24 -9.59 -4.21 -5.26
N VAL A 25 -8.47 -4.14 -5.98
CA VAL A 25 -7.77 -2.92 -6.37
C VAL A 25 -8.22 -2.52 -7.77
N LYS A 26 -8.67 -1.28 -7.92
CA LYS A 26 -9.06 -0.71 -9.23
C LYS A 26 -8.06 0.30 -9.80
N ALA A 27 -7.16 0.81 -8.96
CA ALA A 27 -6.13 1.76 -9.36
C ALA A 27 -5.03 1.79 -8.31
N VAL A 28 -3.83 2.16 -8.72
CA VAL A 28 -2.67 2.31 -7.84
C VAL A 28 -2.00 3.66 -8.05
N GLY A 29 -1.16 4.07 -7.10
CA GLY A 29 -0.40 5.31 -7.22
C GLY A 29 0.66 5.44 -6.14
N THR A 30 1.48 6.47 -6.27
CA THR A 30 2.49 6.84 -5.27
C THR A 30 2.41 8.32 -4.96
N PHE A 31 2.77 8.70 -3.74
CA PHE A 31 2.87 10.09 -3.33
C PHE A 31 4.04 10.29 -2.36
N ALA A 32 4.64 11.48 -2.40
CA ALA A 32 5.67 11.87 -1.45
C ALA A 32 5.03 12.20 -0.10
N ASP A 33 5.59 11.63 0.98
CA ASP A 33 5.19 11.86 2.36
C ASP A 33 6.43 11.97 3.25
N HIS A 34 6.23 12.29 4.53
CA HIS A 34 7.30 12.31 5.52
C HIS A 34 7.06 11.23 6.57
N ASP A 35 8.11 10.49 6.93
CA ASP A 35 8.03 9.56 8.05
C ASP A 35 7.92 10.32 9.39
N LYS A 36 7.73 9.57 10.48
CA LYS A 36 7.64 10.12 11.85
C LYS A 36 8.91 10.85 12.32
N ASP A 37 10.03 10.61 11.66
CA ASP A 37 11.35 11.17 11.94
C ASP A 37 11.65 12.37 11.01
N GLY A 38 10.72 12.69 10.10
CA GLY A 38 10.80 13.81 9.15
C GLY A 38 11.57 13.51 7.87
N ASN A 39 11.88 12.25 7.59
CA ASN A 39 12.55 11.85 6.35
C ASN A 39 11.56 11.79 5.20
N ASP A 40 11.98 12.25 4.03
CA ASP A 40 11.22 12.08 2.79
C ASP A 40 11.05 10.60 2.47
N VAL A 41 9.81 10.16 2.33
CA VAL A 41 9.46 8.79 1.94
C VAL A 41 8.45 8.81 0.80
N THR A 42 8.52 7.80 -0.06
CA THR A 42 7.47 7.57 -1.07
C THR A 42 6.49 6.54 -0.53
N ALA A 43 5.24 6.96 -0.38
CA ALA A 43 4.14 6.10 0.03
C ALA A 43 3.40 5.55 -1.19
N SER A 44 3.18 4.25 -1.18
CA SER A 44 2.33 3.50 -2.10
C SER A 44 0.87 3.63 -1.70
N ALA A 45 -0.02 3.79 -2.68
CA ALA A 45 -1.47 3.83 -2.51
C ALA A 45 -2.13 2.78 -3.41
N LEU A 46 -3.01 1.96 -2.82
CA LEU A 46 -3.93 1.09 -3.55
C LEU A 46 -5.35 1.61 -3.34
N VAL A 47 -6.04 1.88 -4.44
CA VAL A 47 -7.42 2.34 -4.44
C VAL A 47 -8.31 1.14 -4.68
N ALA A 48 -9.15 0.81 -3.69
CA ALA A 48 -10.05 -0.31 -3.77
C ALA A 48 -11.37 0.05 -4.49
N THR A 49 -12.07 -0.97 -5.00
CA THR A 49 -13.39 -0.84 -5.64
C THR A 49 -14.44 -0.25 -4.69
N ASP A 50 -14.36 -0.61 -3.40
CA ASP A 50 -15.21 -0.11 -2.30
C ASP A 50 -15.00 1.38 -1.95
N GLY A 51 -14.02 2.03 -2.59
CA GLY A 51 -13.69 3.45 -2.38
C GLY A 51 -12.69 3.70 -1.25
N ASN A 52 -12.22 2.67 -0.55
CA ASN A 52 -11.15 2.78 0.42
C ASN A 52 -9.79 2.93 -0.29
N VAL A 53 -8.91 3.68 0.35
CA VAL A 53 -7.50 3.77 -0.06
C VAL A 53 -6.67 3.09 1.02
N TYR A 54 -5.75 2.25 0.59
CA TYR A 54 -4.80 1.56 1.44
C TYR A 54 -3.40 2.10 1.14
N THR A 55 -2.64 2.46 2.18
CA THR A 55 -1.31 3.06 1.99
C THR A 55 -0.21 2.27 2.67
N ALA A 56 0.97 2.20 2.03
CA ALA A 56 2.15 1.52 2.58
C ALA A 56 3.46 2.24 2.19
N ILE A 57 4.43 2.23 3.10
CA ILE A 57 5.78 2.80 2.88
C ILE A 57 6.80 1.65 2.73
N SER A 58 6.41 0.58 2.03
CA SER A 58 7.25 -0.62 1.86
C SER A 58 7.89 -0.58 0.49
N ALA A 59 9.22 -0.58 0.41
CA ALA A 59 9.94 -0.60 -0.88
C ALA A 59 9.49 -1.78 -1.76
N THR A 60 9.28 -2.96 -1.16
CA THR A 60 8.75 -4.14 -1.87
C THR A 60 7.37 -3.95 -2.47
N ILE A 61 6.52 -3.14 -1.83
CA ILE A 61 5.19 -2.82 -2.36
C ILE A 61 5.33 -1.79 -3.46
N ALA A 62 6.18 -0.77 -3.27
CA ALA A 62 6.46 0.24 -4.29
C ALA A 62 6.96 -0.39 -5.61
N ASP A 63 7.90 -1.32 -5.53
CA ASP A 63 8.43 -2.05 -6.70
C ASP A 63 7.35 -2.90 -7.41
N SER A 64 6.29 -3.31 -6.70
CA SER A 64 5.22 -4.14 -7.26
C SER A 64 4.09 -3.31 -7.89
N LEU A 65 4.03 -1.99 -7.65
CA LEU A 65 2.92 -1.16 -8.11
C LEU A 65 2.91 -0.96 -9.63
N GLU A 66 4.08 -0.82 -10.25
CA GLU A 66 4.17 -0.61 -11.70
C GLU A 66 3.55 -1.80 -12.45
N LEU A 67 3.94 -3.02 -12.07
CA LEU A 67 3.35 -4.24 -12.61
C LEU A 67 1.87 -4.37 -12.27
N LEU A 68 1.45 -3.99 -11.07
CA LEU A 68 0.04 -4.04 -10.69
C LEU A 68 -0.80 -3.02 -11.49
N ASP A 69 -0.27 -1.85 -11.82
CA ASP A 69 -0.93 -0.84 -12.67
C ASP A 69 -1.12 -1.36 -14.09
N GLU A 70 -0.09 -2.00 -14.66
CA GLU A 70 -0.16 -2.63 -15.98
C GLU A 70 -1.24 -3.72 -16.03
N ILE A 71 -1.28 -4.61 -15.04
CA ILE A 71 -2.30 -5.67 -14.96
C ILE A 71 -3.69 -5.06 -14.80
N ILE A 72 -3.85 -4.03 -13.97
CA ILE A 72 -5.13 -3.33 -13.81
C ILE A 72 -5.58 -2.67 -15.12
N ALA A 73 -4.65 -2.12 -15.90
CA ALA A 73 -4.94 -1.51 -17.20
C ALA A 73 -5.39 -2.55 -18.24
N GLU A 74 -4.89 -3.80 -18.17
CA GLU A 74 -5.25 -4.88 -19.08
C GLU A 74 -6.54 -5.62 -18.66
N GLU A 75 -6.68 -5.94 -17.37
CA GLU A 75 -7.71 -6.85 -16.85
C GLU A 75 -8.84 -6.13 -16.10
N GLY A 76 -8.63 -4.88 -15.68
CA GLY A 76 -9.56 -4.13 -14.83
C GLY A 76 -9.23 -4.28 -13.34
N ALA A 77 -10.24 -4.38 -12.48
CA ALA A 77 -9.99 -4.50 -11.04
C ALA A 77 -9.39 -5.87 -10.70
N VAL A 78 -8.33 -5.89 -9.90
CA VAL A 78 -7.57 -7.11 -9.53
C VAL A 78 -7.63 -7.30 -8.01
N THR A 79 -7.88 -8.52 -7.56
CA THR A 79 -7.84 -8.84 -6.12
C THR A 79 -6.42 -9.17 -5.68
N VAL A 80 -5.89 -8.41 -4.73
CA VAL A 80 -4.58 -8.64 -4.13
C VAL A 80 -4.70 -8.99 -2.66
N LYS A 81 -3.92 -9.97 -2.23
CA LYS A 81 -3.72 -10.35 -0.85
C LYS A 81 -2.42 -9.78 -0.32
N VAL A 82 -2.47 -9.14 0.84
CA VAL A 82 -1.27 -8.72 1.57
C VAL A 82 -0.72 -9.92 2.32
N ILE A 83 0.51 -10.34 2.00
CA ILE A 83 1.17 -11.48 2.64
C ILE A 83 2.43 -11.03 3.40
N GLU A 84 2.84 -11.82 4.41
CA GLU A 84 4.16 -11.65 5.04
C GLU A 84 5.19 -12.55 4.36
N GLY A 85 6.22 -11.94 3.78
CA GLY A 85 7.46 -12.61 3.39
C GLY A 85 8.47 -12.62 4.55
N THR A 86 9.35 -13.62 4.58
CA THR A 86 10.50 -13.64 5.50
C THR A 86 11.79 -13.63 4.69
N SER A 87 12.67 -12.66 4.95
CA SER A 87 13.94 -12.55 4.21
C SER A 87 14.88 -13.68 4.61
N GLY A 88 15.91 -13.95 3.79
CA GLY A 88 16.97 -14.92 4.16
C GLY A 88 17.71 -14.58 5.46
N ALA A 89 17.57 -13.34 5.95
CA ALA A 89 18.09 -12.88 7.23
C ALA A 89 17.05 -12.91 8.38
N GLY A 90 15.89 -13.54 8.17
CA GLY A 90 14.82 -13.69 9.17
C GLY A 90 13.96 -12.45 9.41
N ARG A 91 14.10 -11.38 8.60
CA ARG A 91 13.26 -10.17 8.74
C ARG A 91 11.93 -10.38 8.02
N LYS A 92 10.81 -10.12 8.70
CA LYS A 92 9.49 -10.10 8.09
C LYS A 92 9.30 -8.84 7.25
N PHE A 93 8.76 -8.99 6.05
CA PHE A 93 8.36 -7.88 5.17
C PHE A 93 7.02 -8.17 4.54
N LYS A 94 6.35 -7.14 4.03
CA LYS A 94 5.04 -7.29 3.39
C LYS A 94 5.19 -7.36 1.88
N GLN A 95 4.36 -8.18 1.25
CA GLN A 95 4.25 -8.29 -0.20
C GLN A 95 2.79 -8.32 -0.61
N LEU A 96 2.54 -8.01 -1.88
CA LEU A 96 1.25 -8.20 -2.52
C LEU A 96 1.29 -9.48 -3.34
N GLN A 97 0.23 -10.27 -3.26
CA GLN A 97 0.03 -11.46 -4.06
C GLN A 97 -1.32 -11.33 -4.75
N ILE A 98 -1.36 -11.38 -6.08
CA ILE A 98 -2.64 -11.46 -6.80
C ILE A 98 -3.28 -12.81 -6.47
N ILE A 99 -4.57 -12.77 -6.15
CA ILE A 99 -5.40 -13.96 -5.92
C ILE A 99 -6.60 -13.88 -6.87
N ASP A 100 -6.76 -14.91 -7.69
CA ASP A 100 -7.95 -15.15 -8.52
C ASP A 100 -9.05 -15.84 -7.69
#